data_AF-A0A202E7L8-F1
#
_entry.id   AF-A0A202E7L8-F1
#
_cell.length_a   1.000
_cell.length_b   1.000
_cell.length_c   1.000
_cell.angle_alpha   90.00
_cell.angle_beta   90.00
_cell.angle_gamma   90.00
#
_symmetry.space_group_name_H-M   'P 1'
#
loop_
_entity.id
_entity.type
_entity.pdbx_description
1 polymer ?
#
loop_
_entity_poly.entity_id
_entity_poly.type
_entity_poly.pdbx_seq_one_letter_code
_entity_poly.pdbx_strand_id
1 'polypeptide(L)'
;MTDASSDGVSRLGKSGIGVICGGILLLGGASVLSFPVVSALIVIGGLAVLFSRSGVDATQAGIGLAAVGGIGLLESTTALGFGVGPMVLGVFAIVFGVFDILASVVLRSVRPT
;
A
#
# COMPACT_ATOMS: atom_id res chain seq x y z
N MET A 1 -1.45 -21.09 -19.28
CA MET A 1 -0.42 -20.55 -18.36
C MET A 1 -0.17 -19.04 -18.54
N THR A 2 -0.69 -18.42 -19.60
CA THR A 2 -0.58 -16.98 -19.90
C THR A 2 -1.41 -16.07 -18.99
N ASP A 3 -2.58 -16.53 -18.53
CA ASP A 3 -3.56 -15.70 -17.81
C ASP A 3 -3.14 -15.28 -16.39
N ALA A 4 -2.56 -16.21 -15.61
CA ALA A 4 -2.12 -15.93 -14.25
C ALA A 4 -1.02 -14.85 -14.19
N SER A 5 -0.26 -14.75 -15.29
CA SER A 5 0.88 -13.86 -15.39
C SER A 5 0.43 -12.42 -15.71
N SER A 6 -0.56 -12.26 -16.60
CA SER A 6 -1.19 -10.98 -16.93
C SER A 6 -1.93 -10.40 -15.73
N ASP A 7 -2.60 -11.26 -14.97
CA ASP A 7 -3.26 -10.89 -13.72
C ASP A 7 -2.24 -10.32 -12.71
N GLY A 8 -1.13 -11.04 -12.46
CA GLY A 8 -0.04 -10.62 -11.58
C GLY A 8 0.48 -9.20 -11.82
N VAL A 9 0.73 -8.85 -13.08
CA VAL A 9 1.23 -7.51 -13.45
C VAL A 9 0.18 -6.44 -13.17
N SER A 10 -1.10 -6.72 -13.41
CA SER A 10 -2.17 -5.79 -13.04
C SER A 10 -2.29 -5.62 -11.52
N ARG A 11 -2.05 -6.67 -10.73
CA ARG A 11 -2.15 -6.60 -9.26
C ARG A 11 -1.05 -5.75 -8.64
N LEU A 12 0.15 -5.83 -9.20
CA LEU A 12 1.29 -5.03 -8.74
C LEU A 12 0.99 -3.53 -8.86
N GLY A 13 0.56 -3.05 -10.03
CA GLY A 13 0.26 -1.63 -10.23
C GLY A 13 -0.92 -1.13 -9.39
N LYS A 14 -1.98 -1.94 -9.23
CA LYS A 14 -3.16 -1.58 -8.44
C LYS A 14 -2.87 -1.58 -6.93
N SER A 15 -2.03 -2.50 -6.46
CA SER A 15 -1.51 -2.49 -5.09
C SER A 15 -0.68 -1.23 -4.84
N GLY A 16 0.18 -0.84 -5.79
CA GLY A 16 0.99 0.38 -5.72
C GLY A 16 0.15 1.65 -5.47
N ILE A 17 -1.02 1.76 -6.09
CA ILE A 17 -1.97 2.87 -5.82
C ILE A 17 -2.41 2.88 -4.36
N GLY A 18 -2.75 1.70 -3.81
CA GLY A 18 -3.10 1.54 -2.41
C GLY A 18 -1.98 1.95 -1.45
N VAL A 19 -0.74 1.58 -1.79
CA VAL A 19 0.47 1.96 -1.02
C VAL A 19 0.69 3.48 -1.06
N ILE A 20 0.55 4.12 -2.22
CA ILE A 20 0.67 5.60 -2.34
C ILE A 20 -0.40 6.28 -1.49
N CYS A 21 -1.67 5.86 -1.59
CA CYS A 21 -2.75 6.40 -0.78
C CYS A 21 -2.48 6.22 0.72
N GLY A 22 -1.98 5.06 1.13
CA GLY A 22 -1.56 4.81 2.51
C GLY A 22 -0.45 5.75 2.96
N GLY A 23 0.56 5.97 2.12
CA GLY A 23 1.66 6.90 2.41
C GLY A 23 1.21 8.34 2.57
N ILE A 24 0.33 8.82 1.68
CA ILE A 24 -0.26 10.16 1.77
C ILE A 24 -1.10 10.32 3.04
N LEU A 25 -1.95 9.33 3.34
CA LEU A 25 -2.76 9.32 4.55
C LEU A 25 -1.90 9.28 5.81
N LEU A 26 -0.77 8.58 5.79
CA LEU A 26 0.15 8.53 6.91
C LEU A 26 0.83 9.88 7.13
N LEU A 27 1.29 10.53 6.06
CA LEU A 27 1.91 11.87 6.13
C LEU A 27 0.93 12.92 6.65
N GLY A 28 -0.26 12.99 6.07
CA GLY A 28 -1.28 13.97 6.47
C GLY A 28 -1.93 13.64 7.81
N GLY A 29 -2.12 12.36 8.11
CA GLY A 29 -2.74 11.93 9.36
C GLY A 29 -1.82 12.07 10.56
N ALA A 30 -0.51 11.83 10.39
CA ALA A 30 0.47 11.97 11.47
C ALA A 30 0.70 13.43 11.91
N SER A 31 0.29 14.43 11.11
CA SER A 31 0.32 15.83 11.54
C SER A 31 -0.83 16.22 12.47
N VAL A 32 -1.84 15.36 12.60
CA VAL A 32 -3.06 15.61 13.40
C VAL A 32 -3.23 14.58 14.51
N LEU A 33 -2.90 13.32 14.23
CA LEU A 33 -3.08 12.17 15.11
C LEU A 33 -1.73 11.55 15.46
N SER A 34 -1.69 10.78 16.55
CA SER A 34 -0.49 10.02 16.90
C SER A 34 -0.23 8.90 15.89
N PHE A 35 1.05 8.58 15.69
CA PHE A 35 1.51 7.55 14.75
C PHE A 35 0.76 6.19 14.88
N PRO A 36 0.57 5.61 16.08
CA PRO A 36 -0.17 4.35 16.19
C PRO A 36 -1.64 4.48 15.82
N VAL A 37 -2.29 5.61 16.15
CA VAL A 37 -3.71 5.83 15.85
C VAL A 37 -3.94 5.97 14.35
N VAL A 38 -3.14 6.78 13.65
CA VAL A 38 -3.26 6.92 12.19
C VAL A 38 -2.97 5.59 11.49
N SER A 39 -1.96 4.84 11.96
CA SER A 39 -1.61 3.55 11.38
C SER A 39 -2.74 2.54 11.53
N ALA A 40 -3.39 2.49 12.71
CA ALA A 40 -4.57 1.65 12.94
C ALA A 40 -5.74 2.02 12.01
N LEU A 41 -6.02 3.31 11.84
CA LEU A 41 -7.08 3.78 10.93
C LEU A 41 -6.80 3.38 9.49
N ILE A 42 -5.55 3.48 9.04
CA ILE A 42 -5.15 3.08 7.68
C ILE A 42 -5.32 1.56 7.49
N VAL A 43 -4.94 0.73 8.47
CA VAL A 43 -5.18 -0.73 8.40
C VAL A 43 -6.66 -1.03 8.32
N ILE A 44 -7.46 -0.45 9.23
CA ILE A 44 -8.90 -0.69 9.27
C ILE A 44 -9.55 -0.23 7.98
N GLY A 45 -9.14 0.92 7.43
CA GLY A 45 -9.58 1.41 6.13
C GLY A 45 -9.22 0.44 4.99
N GLY A 46 -7.98 -0.08 4.97
CA GLY A 46 -7.54 -1.09 4.01
C GLY A 46 -8.37 -2.37 4.09
N LEU A 47 -8.59 -2.89 5.30
CA LEU A 47 -9.46 -4.05 5.53
C LEU A 47 -10.92 -3.77 5.14
N ALA A 48 -11.45 -2.60 5.46
CA ALA A 48 -12.80 -2.22 5.04
C ALA A 48 -12.94 -2.20 3.52
N VAL A 49 -11.96 -1.64 2.79
CA VAL A 49 -11.92 -1.65 1.33
C VAL A 49 -11.82 -3.08 0.78
N LEU A 50 -11.00 -3.93 1.41
CA LEU A 50 -10.87 -5.36 1.07
C LEU A 50 -12.19 -6.11 1.18
N PHE A 51 -12.95 -5.89 2.26
CA PHE A 51 -14.18 -6.64 2.54
C PHE A 51 -15.45 -6.02 1.95
N SER A 52 -15.44 -4.72 1.62
CA SER A 52 -16.64 -4.00 1.19
C SER A 52 -16.84 -3.96 -0.33
N ARG A 53 -15.79 -4.23 -1.13
CA ARG A 53 -15.88 -4.21 -2.59
C ARG A 53 -15.61 -5.59 -3.18
N SER A 54 -16.57 -6.08 -3.95
CA SER A 54 -16.52 -7.34 -4.72
C SER A 54 -15.72 -7.24 -6.04
N GLY A 55 -14.88 -6.21 -6.19
CA GLY A 55 -14.06 -6.00 -7.38
C GLY A 55 -12.58 -6.24 -7.10
N VAL A 56 -11.94 -7.09 -7.91
CA VAL A 56 -10.50 -7.45 -7.82
C VAL A 56 -9.59 -6.22 -7.71
N ASP A 57 -9.98 -5.13 -8.37
CA ASP A 57 -9.23 -3.87 -8.40
C ASP A 57 -9.22 -3.15 -7.05
N ALA A 58 -10.37 -3.14 -6.38
CA ALA A 58 -10.50 -2.56 -5.05
C ALA A 58 -9.83 -3.43 -3.99
N THR A 59 -9.89 -4.75 -4.16
CA THR A 59 -9.20 -5.69 -3.28
C THR A 59 -7.70 -5.41 -3.29
N GLN A 60 -7.09 -5.24 -4.47
CA GLN A 60 -5.64 -5.01 -4.60
C GLN A 60 -5.19 -3.68 -3.99
N ALA A 61 -5.93 -2.59 -4.22
CA ALA A 61 -5.65 -1.32 -3.56
C ALA A 61 -5.82 -1.40 -2.04
N GLY A 62 -6.81 -2.17 -1.56
CA GLY A 62 -7.01 -2.43 -0.14
C GLY A 62 -5.83 -3.17 0.51
N ILE A 63 -5.21 -4.13 -0.19
CA ILE A 63 -3.99 -4.82 0.29
C ILE A 63 -2.86 -3.81 0.49
N GLY A 64 -2.58 -2.97 -0.52
CA GLY A 64 -1.52 -1.96 -0.43
C GLY A 64 -1.75 -0.99 0.73
N LEU A 65 -3.00 -0.55 0.93
CA LEU A 65 -3.37 0.33 2.03
C LEU A 65 -3.19 -0.34 3.39
N ALA A 66 -3.67 -1.58 3.54
CA ALA A 66 -3.54 -2.35 4.77
C ALA A 66 -2.08 -2.66 5.11
N ALA A 67 -1.24 -2.91 4.10
CA ALA A 67 0.19 -3.14 4.28
C ALA A 67 0.89 -1.91 4.87
N VAL A 68 0.64 -0.71 4.33
CA VAL A 68 1.23 0.53 4.86
C VAL A 68 0.83 0.77 6.31
N GLY A 69 -0.46 0.64 6.62
CA GLY A 69 -0.95 0.78 7.98
C GLY A 69 -0.35 -0.28 8.92
N GLY A 70 -0.19 -1.52 8.44
CA GLY A 70 0.31 -2.64 9.23
C GLY A 70 1.79 -2.46 9.59
N ILE A 71 2.59 -2.02 8.62
CA ILE A 71 3.98 -1.63 8.85
C ILE A 71 4.05 -0.44 9.81
N GLY A 72 3.20 0.58 9.62
CA GLY A 72 3.13 1.72 10.54
C GLY A 72 2.76 1.31 11.97
N LEU A 73 1.87 0.34 12.15
CA LEU A 73 1.54 -0.23 13.46
C LEU A 73 2.72 -0.97 14.07
N LEU A 74 3.42 -1.81 13.29
CA LEU A 74 4.61 -2.51 13.77
C LEU A 74 5.70 -1.53 14.21
N GLU A 75 5.99 -0.51 13.39
CA GLU A 75 6.98 0.53 13.71
C GLU A 75 6.59 1.38 14.93
N SER A 76 5.30 1.62 15.13
CA SER A 76 4.82 2.49 16.22
C SER A 76 4.58 1.78 17.55
N THR A 77 4.34 0.47 17.54
CA THR A 77 3.91 -0.28 18.75
C THR A 77 4.87 -1.35 19.21
N THR A 78 5.77 -1.82 18.34
CA THR A 78 6.67 -2.93 18.68
C THR A 78 8.13 -2.48 18.71
N ALA A 79 8.92 -3.09 19.59
CA ALA A 79 10.37 -2.94 19.58
C ALA A 79 11.05 -3.62 18.37
N LEU A 80 10.26 -4.29 17.52
CA LEU A 80 10.72 -4.91 16.27
C LEU A 80 10.78 -3.91 15.11
N GLY A 81 10.22 -2.71 15.29
CA GLY A 81 10.34 -1.63 14.33
C GLY A 81 11.79 -1.20 14.13
N PHE A 82 12.11 -0.77 12.92
CA PHE A 82 13.41 -0.18 12.58
C PHE A 82 13.59 1.24 13.16
N GLY A 83 12.58 1.77 13.87
CA GLY A 83 12.58 3.11 14.43
C GLY A 83 12.26 4.17 13.37
N VAL A 84 11.55 3.78 12.31
CA VAL A 84 11.21 4.66 11.20
C VAL A 84 9.98 5.48 11.57
N GLY A 85 10.15 6.80 11.68
CA GLY A 85 9.05 7.71 11.97
C GLY A 85 8.02 7.76 10.83
N PRO A 86 6.79 8.24 11.12
CA PRO A 86 5.68 8.26 10.16
C PRO A 86 6.00 9.03 8.88
N MET A 87 6.80 10.10 8.98
CA MET A 87 7.20 10.91 7.84
C MET A 87 8.06 10.13 6.84
N VAL A 88 9.08 9.43 7.35
CA VAL A 88 9.99 8.64 6.51
C VAL A 88 9.25 7.44 5.93
N LEU A 89 8.42 6.77 6.73
CA LEU A 89 7.60 5.65 6.27
C LEU A 89 6.62 6.07 5.15
N GLY A 90 5.96 7.22 5.31
CA GLY A 90 5.02 7.74 4.31
C GLY A 90 5.71 8.10 2.99
N VAL A 91 6.91 8.70 3.05
CA VAL A 91 7.72 8.96 1.86
C VAL A 91 8.14 7.65 1.19
N PHE A 92 8.62 6.67 1.95
CA PHE A 92 8.99 5.36 1.38
C PHE A 92 7.79 4.66 0.75
N ALA A 93 6.61 4.70 1.38
CA ALA A 93 5.39 4.13 0.80
C ALA A 93 5.06 4.76 -0.56
N ILE A 94 5.16 6.09 -0.68
CA ILE A 94 4.92 6.78 -1.96
C ILE A 94 5.95 6.34 -3.00
N VAL A 95 7.24 6.35 -2.64
CA VAL A 95 8.33 5.95 -3.57
C VAL A 95 8.15 4.51 -4.03
N PHE A 96 7.94 3.56 -3.12
CA PHE A 96 7.75 2.15 -3.47
C PHE A 96 6.46 1.92 -4.26
N GLY A 97 5.37 2.60 -3.92
CA GLY A 97 4.13 2.50 -4.69
C GLY A 97 4.26 3.04 -6.12
N VAL A 98 5.07 4.09 -6.33
CA VAL A 98 5.41 4.56 -7.69
C VAL A 98 6.26 3.52 -8.42
N PHE A 99 7.25 2.91 -7.74
CA PHE A 99 8.02 1.81 -8.32
C PHE A 99 7.14 0.62 -8.73
N ASP A 100 6.15 0.24 -7.93
CA ASP A 100 5.23 -0.86 -8.26
C ASP A 100 4.40 -0.56 -9.52
N ILE A 101 3.96 0.69 -9.68
CA ILE A 101 3.24 1.15 -10.88
C ILE A 101 4.16 1.13 -12.10
N LEU A 102 5.37 1.68 -11.98
CA LEU A 102 6.36 1.70 -13.07
C LEU A 102 6.77 0.28 -13.47
N ALA A 103 7.04 -0.59 -12.50
CA ALA A 103 7.32 -2.00 -12.74
C ALA A 103 6.15 -2.69 -13.46
N SER A 104 4.91 -2.40 -13.07
CA SER A 104 3.72 -2.90 -13.77
C SER A 104 3.68 -2.45 -15.24
N VAL A 105 3.98 -1.18 -15.52
CA VAL A 105 4.03 -0.63 -16.89
C VAL A 105 5.15 -1.26 -17.70
N VAL A 106 6.36 -1.35 -17.14
CA VAL A 106 7.52 -1.96 -17.81
C VAL A 106 7.24 -3.44 -18.11
N LEU A 107 6.70 -4.20 -17.15
CA LEU A 107 6.36 -5.61 -17.34
C LEU A 107 5.27 -5.82 -18.40
N ARG A 108 4.32 -4.89 -18.54
CA ARG A 108 3.35 -4.91 -19.65
C ARG A 108 4.03 -4.64 -21.00
N SER A 109 5.01 -3.75 -21.05
CA SER A 109 5.70 -3.40 -22.30
C SER A 109 6.60 -4.53 -22.84
N VAL A 110 7.14 -5.37 -21.96
CA VAL A 110 8.06 -6.46 -22.34
C VAL A 110 7.31 -7.77 -22.62
N ARG A 111 6.02 -7.87 -22.25
CA ARG A 111 5.19 -9.03 -22.61
C ARG A 111 4.50 -8.80 -23.96
N PRO A 112 4.88 -9.53 -25.02
CA PRO A 112 4.05 -9.60 -26.22
C PRO A 112 2.73 -10.26 -25.82
N THR A 113 1.62 -9.60 -26.14
CA THR A 113 0.26 -10.14 -26.07
C THR A 113 0.11 -11.37 -26.97
#